data_AF-A0A0W0ZIT7-F1
#
_entry.id   AF-A0A0W0ZIT7-F1
#
_cell.length_a   1.000
_cell.length_b   1.000
_cell.length_c   1.000
_cell.angle_alpha   90.00
_cell.angle_beta   90.00
_cell.angle_gamma   90.00
#
_symmetry.space_group_name_H-M   'P 1'
#
loop_
_entity.id
_entity.type
_entity.pdbx_description
1 polymer ?
#
loop_
_entity_poly.entity_id
_entity_poly.type
_entity_poly.pdbx_seq_one_letter_code
_entity_poly.pdbx_strand_id
1 'polypeptide(L)'
;MKIYFQNITFQGSPLIWELDEKTHKATCLLYCIKKESYSRFEPKIDLEMFKKFPGVIIDDGAVIIKDVRTFTEAYQSLEHLNKLKDTIVQPKAAILRQQSTFFQYRKDKALEGSTLFSTRNNIRRHSASAATLTLYARIILDELIKNDHENSSLWGDTVAYETYFEKKTSNDAKARGAILLQSATSLNIMVQYKKNHRLYPLKSQLIQEIRGLLDVLDPIYISWCTEKMTHTNRKAVFDYFQNAVLEAMLNGKLNNKATEFETPELDQLNPALREYAIGKARALRAEVMLMKFNVLINSELTPELALNEKEAKKVLPKITSFRNFVLKQPIEVIEDIKQKLKKIADLVIQSGIVEESNLKLSMQLNQELSSKAPVVMNFYSFQNLLNIQLNKQLTTHKKELIPDLVTKVAKETIIQINKTFTQEHSQYIAPLSNVVDSDFYLCQECADQLAVELAEIKLKHPKDEKKVLAYSHAVADKVVNLLQHQVHKLSPTDHKVTATSSMSLM
;
A
#
# COMPACT_ATOMS: atom_id res chain seq x y z
N MET A 1 -25.42 -9.88 41.54
CA MET A 1 -24.55 -10.73 40.68
C MET A 1 -23.10 -10.32 40.80
N LYS A 2 -22.12 -11.24 40.74
CA LYS A 2 -20.69 -10.88 40.69
C LYS A 2 -20.23 -10.72 39.25
N ILE A 3 -19.57 -9.62 38.94
CA ILE A 3 -19.07 -9.29 37.61
C ILE A 3 -17.59 -8.88 37.68
N TYR A 4 -16.92 -8.86 36.53
CA TYR A 4 -15.57 -8.31 36.41
C TYR A 4 -15.41 -7.61 35.07
N PHE A 5 -14.47 -6.66 35.00
CA PHE A 5 -14.12 -5.95 33.78
C PHE A 5 -12.71 -6.38 33.36
N GLN A 6 -12.53 -6.74 32.08
CA GLN A 6 -11.28 -7.34 31.60
C GLN A 6 -10.04 -6.46 31.83
N ASN A 7 -10.20 -5.14 31.79
CA ASN A 7 -9.08 -4.19 31.92
C ASN A 7 -8.98 -3.50 33.30
N ILE A 8 -9.90 -3.77 34.22
CA ILE A 8 -9.75 -3.36 35.62
C ILE A 8 -9.10 -4.52 36.39
N THR A 9 -7.78 -4.58 36.27
CA THR A 9 -6.98 -5.67 36.85
C THR A 9 -5.94 -5.16 37.84
N PHE A 10 -5.54 -6.03 38.76
CA PHE A 10 -4.39 -5.87 39.63
C PHE A 10 -3.40 -7.00 39.32
N GLN A 11 -2.19 -6.67 38.87
CA GLN A 11 -1.16 -7.64 38.45
C GLN A 11 -1.70 -8.71 37.48
N GLY A 12 -2.53 -8.29 36.51
CA GLY A 12 -3.12 -9.18 35.50
C GLY A 12 -4.30 -10.04 35.98
N SER A 13 -4.68 -9.96 37.26
CA SER A 13 -5.87 -10.62 37.81
C SER A 13 -7.04 -9.62 37.89
N PRO A 14 -8.24 -9.98 37.40
CA PRO A 14 -9.37 -9.07 37.37
C PRO A 14 -9.92 -8.79 38.77
N LEU A 15 -10.28 -7.53 39.03
CA LEU A 15 -10.99 -7.12 40.24
C LEU A 15 -12.45 -7.51 40.16
N ILE A 16 -13.00 -8.02 41.27
CA ILE A 16 -14.38 -8.48 41.34
C ILE A 16 -15.29 -7.37 41.86
N TRP A 17 -16.45 -7.26 41.23
CA TRP A 17 -17.48 -6.28 41.54
C TRP A 17 -18.80 -6.99 41.87
N GLU A 18 -19.58 -6.38 42.75
CA GLU A 18 -20.95 -6.77 43.03
C GLU A 18 -21.91 -5.84 42.32
N LEU A 19 -22.69 -6.39 41.38
CA LEU A 19 -23.74 -5.72 40.64
C LEU A 19 -25.08 -5.92 41.35
N ASP A 20 -25.71 -4.81 41.69
CA ASP A 20 -27.14 -4.76 42.00
C ASP A 20 -27.93 -4.69 40.70
N GLU A 21 -28.66 -5.75 40.39
CA GLU A 21 -29.42 -5.88 39.14
C GLU A 21 -30.60 -4.91 39.04
N LYS A 22 -31.12 -4.42 40.18
CA LYS A 22 -32.27 -3.50 40.18
C LYS A 22 -31.85 -2.06 39.91
N THR A 23 -30.70 -1.66 40.45
CA THR A 23 -30.20 -0.29 40.33
C THR A 23 -29.12 -0.15 39.25
N HIS A 24 -28.64 -1.27 38.70
CA HIS A 24 -27.50 -1.35 37.78
C HIS A 24 -26.20 -0.74 38.33
N LYS A 25 -26.13 -0.56 39.65
CA LYS A 25 -24.96 -0.07 40.37
C LYS A 25 -23.99 -1.23 40.60
N ALA A 26 -22.70 -1.02 40.34
CA ALA A 26 -21.66 -1.98 40.71
C ALA A 26 -20.71 -1.40 41.76
N THR A 27 -20.38 -2.21 42.77
CA THR A 27 -19.45 -1.86 43.84
C THR A 27 -18.25 -2.80 43.81
N CYS A 28 -17.03 -2.28 43.82
CA CYS A 28 -15.81 -3.08 43.83
C CYS A 28 -15.65 -3.76 45.19
N LEU A 29 -15.39 -5.07 45.19
CA LEU A 29 -15.19 -5.85 46.41
C LEU A 29 -13.71 -5.89 46.86
N LEU A 30 -12.81 -5.19 46.15
CA LEU A 30 -11.38 -5.05 46.46
C LEU A 30 -10.61 -6.39 46.62
N TYR A 31 -11.11 -7.46 46.00
CA TYR A 31 -10.38 -8.72 45.87
C TYR A 31 -10.30 -9.16 44.40
N CYS A 32 -9.28 -9.94 44.10
CA CYS A 32 -9.06 -10.57 42.81
C CYS A 32 -9.18 -12.09 42.93
N ILE A 33 -9.40 -12.75 41.80
CA ILE A 33 -9.33 -14.21 41.69
C ILE A 33 -8.09 -14.56 40.85
N LYS A 34 -7.18 -15.37 41.40
CA LYS A 34 -6.04 -15.89 40.63
C LYS A 34 -6.56 -16.85 39.55
N LYS A 35 -6.22 -16.58 38.28
CA LYS A 35 -6.66 -17.40 37.14
C LYS A 35 -6.22 -18.86 37.22
N GLU A 36 -5.06 -19.13 37.81
CA GLU A 36 -4.45 -20.47 37.85
C GLU A 36 -5.00 -21.34 38.99
N SER A 37 -5.29 -20.73 40.15
CA SER A 37 -5.66 -21.45 41.37
C SER A 37 -7.12 -21.22 41.81
N TYR A 38 -7.87 -20.37 41.09
CA TYR A 38 -9.22 -19.90 41.45
C TYR A 38 -9.34 -19.38 42.89
N SER A 39 -8.22 -19.04 43.54
CA SER A 39 -8.21 -18.57 44.91
C SER A 39 -8.39 -17.06 44.98
N ARG A 40 -9.22 -16.63 45.94
CA ARG A 40 -9.41 -15.23 46.29
C ARG A 40 -8.16 -14.71 46.99
N PHE A 41 -7.71 -13.52 46.59
CA PHE A 41 -6.72 -12.77 47.36
C PHE A 41 -7.10 -11.29 47.40
N GLU A 42 -6.74 -10.63 48.49
CA GLU A 42 -7.00 -9.21 48.72
C GLU A 42 -5.71 -8.42 48.51
N PRO A 43 -5.53 -7.80 47.33
CA PRO A 43 -4.38 -6.96 47.09
C PRO A 43 -4.44 -5.68 47.94
N LYS A 44 -3.28 -5.20 48.40
CA LYS A 44 -3.15 -3.84 48.93
C LYS A 44 -3.27 -2.84 47.78
N ILE A 45 -4.48 -2.32 47.57
CA ILE A 45 -4.80 -1.37 46.51
C ILE A 45 -4.86 0.04 47.08
N ASP A 46 -4.15 0.95 46.42
CA ASP A 46 -4.37 2.39 46.57
C ASP A 46 -5.62 2.80 45.79
N LEU A 47 -6.63 3.36 46.46
CA LEU A 47 -7.91 3.76 45.86
C LEU A 47 -7.72 4.80 44.74
N GLU A 48 -6.62 5.57 44.75
CA GLU A 48 -6.27 6.50 43.69
C GLU A 48 -6.13 5.82 42.32
N MET A 49 -5.82 4.51 42.28
CA MET A 49 -5.71 3.76 41.02
C MET A 49 -7.02 3.72 40.22
N PHE A 50 -8.17 3.95 40.86
CA PHE A 50 -9.46 3.90 40.21
C PHE A 50 -9.84 5.21 39.51
N LYS A 51 -9.19 6.34 39.85
CA LYS A 51 -9.43 7.65 39.20
C LYS A 51 -9.09 7.67 37.71
N LYS A 52 -8.27 6.73 37.24
CA LYS A 52 -7.92 6.58 35.82
C LYS A 52 -9.03 5.96 34.97
N PHE A 53 -10.09 5.44 35.58
CA PHE A 53 -11.21 4.82 34.88
C PHE A 53 -12.41 5.77 34.84
N PRO A 54 -12.73 6.38 33.69
CA PRO A 54 -13.87 7.29 33.55
C PRO A 54 -15.18 6.60 33.94
N GLY A 55 -15.97 7.22 34.82
CA GLY A 55 -17.24 6.67 35.31
C GLY A 55 -17.14 5.80 36.57
N VAL A 56 -15.93 5.54 37.08
CA VAL A 56 -15.71 4.99 38.43
C VAL A 56 -15.58 6.15 39.42
N ILE A 57 -16.36 6.10 40.49
CA ILE A 57 -16.34 7.10 41.58
C ILE A 57 -15.92 6.43 42.90
N ILE A 58 -15.28 7.22 43.76
CA ILE A 58 -14.95 6.81 45.13
C ILE A 58 -15.88 7.60 46.04
N ASP A 59 -16.76 6.89 46.75
CA ASP A 59 -17.76 7.46 47.64
C ASP A 59 -17.70 6.70 48.97
N ASP A 60 -17.46 7.42 50.06
CA ASP A 60 -17.31 6.87 51.43
C ASP A 60 -16.35 5.65 51.53
N GLY A 61 -15.19 5.73 50.87
CA GLY A 61 -14.20 4.65 50.85
C GLY A 61 -14.56 3.43 49.98
N ALA A 62 -15.74 3.42 49.37
CA ALA A 62 -16.18 2.41 48.42
C ALA A 62 -15.95 2.87 46.97
N VAL A 63 -15.54 1.94 46.11
CA VAL A 63 -15.34 2.20 44.67
C VAL A 63 -16.58 1.74 43.92
N ILE A 64 -17.24 2.65 43.22
CA ILE A 64 -18.60 2.46 42.70
C ILE A 64 -18.68 2.88 41.23
N ILE A 65 -19.47 2.13 40.45
CA ILE A 65 -19.99 2.51 39.14
C ILE A 65 -21.49 2.72 39.29
N LYS A 66 -21.97 3.95 39.03
CA LYS A 66 -23.38 4.33 39.23
C LYS A 66 -24.35 3.60 38.30
N ASP A 67 -23.95 3.39 37.04
CA ASP A 67 -24.71 2.63 36.05
C ASP A 67 -23.75 1.85 35.15
N VAL A 68 -23.76 0.53 35.27
CA VAL A 68 -22.88 -0.37 34.51
C VAL A 68 -23.18 -0.35 33.01
N ARG A 69 -24.40 -0.04 32.57
CA ARG A 69 -24.74 -0.03 31.13
C ARG A 69 -24.06 1.12 30.41
N THR A 70 -24.29 2.33 30.91
CA THR A 70 -23.65 3.55 30.42
C THR A 70 -22.12 3.47 30.55
N PHE A 71 -21.63 2.89 31.66
CA PHE A 71 -20.20 2.64 31.84
C PHE A 71 -19.65 1.69 30.77
N THR A 72 -20.33 0.57 30.48
CA THR A 72 -19.83 -0.42 29.52
C THR A 72 -19.77 0.14 28.10
N GLU A 73 -20.75 0.94 27.67
CA GLU A 73 -20.75 1.59 26.35
C GLU A 73 -19.61 2.60 26.20
N ALA A 74 -19.46 3.51 27.17
CA ALA A 74 -18.40 4.51 27.17
C ALA A 74 -17.00 3.86 27.32
N TYR A 75 -16.89 2.85 28.18
CA TYR A 75 -15.65 2.16 28.49
C TYR A 75 -15.22 1.21 27.36
N GLN A 76 -16.15 0.54 26.67
CA GLN A 76 -15.84 -0.23 25.46
C GLN A 76 -15.35 0.67 24.33
N SER A 77 -15.90 1.89 24.18
CA SER A 77 -15.39 2.86 23.20
C SER A 77 -13.93 3.28 23.52
N LEU A 78 -13.62 3.48 24.81
CA LEU A 78 -12.28 3.83 25.29
C LEU A 78 -11.30 2.66 25.21
N GLU A 79 -11.74 1.44 25.49
CA GLU A 79 -10.96 0.21 25.32
C GLU A 79 -10.68 -0.07 23.84
N HIS A 80 -11.63 0.21 22.95
CA HIS A 80 -11.43 0.09 21.51
C HIS A 80 -10.39 1.10 21.01
N LEU A 81 -10.48 2.35 21.48
CA LEU A 81 -9.47 3.39 21.21
C LEU A 81 -8.09 3.04 21.79
N ASN A 82 -8.03 2.49 23.01
CA ASN A 82 -6.77 2.10 23.63
C ASN A 82 -6.20 0.80 23.04
N LYS A 83 -7.01 -0.18 22.62
CA LYS A 83 -6.54 -1.35 21.85
C LYS A 83 -6.02 -0.92 20.47
N LEU A 84 -6.69 0.02 19.81
CA LEU A 84 -6.18 0.64 18.59
C LEU A 84 -4.82 1.31 18.87
N LYS A 85 -4.68 2.02 19.99
CA LYS A 85 -3.43 2.64 20.45
C LYS A 85 -2.33 1.64 20.80
N ASP A 86 -2.62 0.53 21.48
CA ASP A 86 -1.62 -0.49 21.81
C ASP A 86 -1.18 -1.28 20.57
N THR A 87 -2.07 -1.42 19.56
CA THR A 87 -1.71 -1.93 18.23
C THR A 87 -0.80 -0.94 17.48
N ILE A 88 -0.88 0.35 17.79
CA ILE A 88 0.00 1.42 17.28
C ILE A 88 1.34 1.44 18.03
N VAL A 89 1.39 1.01 19.31
CA VAL A 89 2.50 1.31 20.23
C VAL A 89 3.51 0.16 20.45
N GLN A 90 3.42 -0.99 19.77
CA GLN A 90 4.57 -1.92 19.70
C GLN A 90 5.79 -1.24 19.02
N PRO A 91 6.86 -0.90 19.76
CA PRO A 91 7.98 -0.15 19.23
C PRO A 91 9.19 -1.07 18.99
N LYS A 92 9.80 -0.94 17.81
CA LYS A 92 11.08 -1.54 17.42
C LYS A 92 11.08 -3.07 17.18
N ALA A 93 10.37 -3.54 16.15
CA ALA A 93 11.20 -3.96 15.03
C ALA A 93 11.61 -2.66 14.38
N ALA A 94 12.89 -2.50 14.03
CA ALA A 94 13.22 -1.52 13.03
C ALA A 94 12.07 -1.51 12.02
N ILE A 95 11.59 -0.33 11.63
CA ILE A 95 11.49 -0.15 10.20
C ILE A 95 12.92 -0.51 9.78
N LEU A 96 13.17 -1.81 9.53
CA LEU A 96 13.90 -2.24 8.38
C LEU A 96 13.26 -1.31 7.39
N ARG A 97 13.96 -0.18 7.18
CA ARG A 97 13.91 0.56 5.96
C ARG A 97 14.02 -0.61 5.04
N GLN A 98 12.89 -1.11 4.53
CA GLN A 98 12.89 -1.77 3.26
C GLN A 98 13.42 -0.62 2.44
N GLN A 99 14.75 -0.58 2.39
CA GLN A 99 15.48 0.35 1.59
C GLN A 99 14.78 0.13 0.29
N SER A 100 14.05 1.14 -0.17
CA SER A 100 13.25 1.00 -1.36
C SER A 100 14.21 0.44 -2.39
N THR A 101 14.00 -0.81 -2.81
CA THR A 101 14.90 -1.49 -3.75
C THR A 101 14.99 -0.70 -5.04
N PHE A 102 13.98 0.14 -5.27
CA PHE A 102 13.89 1.16 -6.30
C PHE A 102 15.01 2.21 -6.29
N PHE A 103 15.49 2.62 -5.11
CA PHE A 103 16.52 3.66 -4.95
C PHE A 103 17.86 3.10 -4.42
N GLN A 104 17.96 1.80 -4.14
CA GLN A 104 19.20 1.14 -3.73
C GLN A 104 20.24 0.96 -4.84
N TYR A 105 19.88 1.21 -6.10
CA TYR A 105 20.69 0.82 -7.26
C TYR A 105 21.95 1.68 -7.52
N ARG A 106 22.48 2.39 -6.52
CA ARG A 106 23.76 3.11 -6.64
C ARG A 106 24.87 2.61 -5.72
N LYS A 107 24.66 1.55 -4.92
CA LYS A 107 25.74 0.99 -4.10
C LYS A 107 26.65 0.01 -4.84
N ASP A 108 26.19 -0.63 -5.92
CA ASP A 108 26.96 -1.70 -6.58
C ASP A 108 27.57 -1.34 -7.95
N LYS A 109 27.64 -0.06 -8.31
CA LYS A 109 28.37 0.41 -9.50
C LYS A 109 29.26 1.63 -9.28
N ALA A 110 29.47 2.05 -8.04
CA ALA A 110 30.34 3.18 -7.73
C ALA A 110 31.79 2.78 -7.36
N LEU A 111 32.14 1.49 -7.47
CA LEU A 111 33.52 1.01 -7.23
C LEU A 111 34.22 0.41 -8.45
N GLU A 112 33.61 0.46 -9.64
CA GLU A 112 34.28 0.09 -10.88
C GLU A 112 33.96 1.12 -11.97
N GLY A 113 34.98 1.78 -12.49
CA GLY A 113 34.86 2.59 -13.71
C GLY A 113 34.99 4.09 -13.50
N SER A 114 36.23 4.51 -13.27
CA SER A 114 36.73 5.84 -13.64
C SER A 114 36.32 6.23 -15.07
N THR A 115 36.13 7.55 -15.24
CA THR A 115 36.29 8.35 -16.47
C THR A 115 35.19 8.41 -17.56
N LEU A 116 34.82 9.68 -17.87
CA LEU A 116 34.35 10.27 -19.13
C LEU A 116 32.86 10.72 -19.21
N PHE A 117 32.74 12.06 -19.25
CA PHE A 117 31.76 12.95 -19.89
C PHE A 117 30.33 12.48 -20.16
N SER A 118 29.34 13.19 -19.57
CA SER A 118 28.14 13.60 -20.30
C SER A 118 27.50 14.83 -19.66
N THR A 119 27.07 15.73 -20.54
CA THR A 119 26.72 17.13 -20.42
C THR A 119 25.44 17.39 -19.61
N ARG A 120 25.55 18.18 -18.54
CA ARG A 120 24.42 18.75 -17.81
C ARG A 120 23.78 19.89 -18.61
N ASN A 121 22.58 19.65 -19.14
CA ASN A 121 21.66 20.73 -19.52
C ASN A 121 21.04 21.33 -18.24
N ASN A 122 21.69 22.39 -17.76
CA ASN A 122 21.16 23.28 -16.74
C ASN A 122 20.09 24.20 -17.36
N ILE A 123 18.82 23.93 -17.08
CA ILE A 123 17.80 24.98 -17.16
C ILE A 123 17.82 25.73 -15.83
N ARG A 124 18.49 26.89 -15.86
CA ARG A 124 18.39 27.96 -14.86
C ARG A 124 16.93 28.34 -14.67
N ARG A 125 16.45 28.36 -13.42
CA ARG A 125 15.51 29.38 -12.95
C ARG A 125 15.86 29.85 -11.54
N HIS A 126 16.30 31.11 -11.53
CA HIS A 126 16.27 32.14 -10.49
C HIS A 126 17.00 31.91 -9.15
N SER A 127 18.17 32.56 -9.08
CA SER A 127 18.77 33.09 -7.87
C SER A 127 18.00 34.32 -7.36
N ALA A 128 17.69 34.32 -6.07
CA ALA A 128 17.63 35.53 -5.24
C ALA A 128 18.18 35.18 -3.86
N SER A 129 19.24 35.88 -3.46
CA SER A 129 19.88 35.95 -2.14
C SER A 129 19.67 34.77 -1.18
N ALA A 130 20.61 33.82 -1.16
CA ALA A 130 20.84 32.99 0.02
C ALA A 130 21.51 33.86 1.10
N ALA A 131 20.73 34.77 1.70
CA ALA A 131 20.98 35.14 3.09
C ALA A 131 21.02 33.83 3.87
N THR A 132 21.99 33.68 4.77
CA THR A 132 22.14 32.51 5.65
C THR A 132 20.87 32.27 6.45
N LEU A 133 19.91 31.57 5.85
CA LEU A 133 18.68 31.12 6.48
C LEU A 133 19.10 30.21 7.63
N THR A 134 18.61 30.51 8.83
CA THR A 134 18.83 29.64 9.98
C THR A 134 18.25 28.26 9.64
N LEU A 135 18.98 27.18 9.94
CA LEU A 135 18.49 25.82 9.70
C LEU A 135 17.10 25.64 10.33
N TYR A 136 16.21 24.96 9.60
CA TYR A 136 14.81 24.72 10.01
C TYR A 136 14.00 26.01 10.24
N ALA A 137 14.33 27.10 9.53
CA ALA A 137 13.57 28.35 9.62
C ALA A 137 12.25 28.32 8.83
N ARG A 138 12.07 27.36 7.92
CA ARG A 138 10.87 27.22 7.10
C ARG A 138 10.36 25.79 7.11
N ILE A 139 9.06 25.65 6.86
CA ILE A 139 8.33 24.38 6.75
C ILE A 139 7.73 24.20 5.35
N ILE A 140 8.33 24.81 4.34
CA ILE A 140 7.99 24.56 2.93
C ILE A 140 8.44 23.17 2.48
N LEU A 141 7.72 22.57 1.52
CA LEU A 141 7.91 21.18 1.14
C LEU A 141 9.34 20.86 0.67
N ASP A 142 9.97 21.73 -0.13
CA ASP A 142 11.32 21.49 -0.67
C ASP A 142 12.42 21.62 0.40
N GLU A 143 12.15 22.32 1.51
CA GLU A 143 13.03 22.32 2.66
C GLU A 143 12.83 21.07 3.50
N LEU A 144 11.56 20.73 3.80
CA LEU A 144 11.18 19.54 4.55
C LEU A 144 11.71 18.26 3.89
N ILE A 145 11.61 18.14 2.57
CA ILE A 145 11.91 16.87 1.87
C ILE A 145 12.85 17.13 0.69
N LYS A 146 14.16 17.08 0.98
CA LYS A 146 15.20 17.26 -0.02
C LYS A 146 15.45 15.98 -0.80
N ASN A 147 15.78 16.13 -2.08
CA ASN A 147 16.28 15.03 -2.90
C ASN A 147 17.79 14.83 -2.67
N ASP A 148 18.15 14.32 -1.49
CA ASP A 148 19.52 13.99 -1.11
C ASP A 148 19.64 12.54 -0.64
N HIS A 149 20.86 12.08 -0.37
CA HIS A 149 21.11 10.69 0.01
C HIS A 149 20.43 10.33 1.35
N GLU A 150 20.35 11.28 2.30
CA GLU A 150 19.78 11.06 3.62
C GLU A 150 18.25 10.93 3.58
N ASN A 151 17.60 11.71 2.72
CA ASN A 151 16.15 11.81 2.58
C ASN A 151 15.61 11.03 1.36
N SER A 152 16.44 10.30 0.64
CA SER A 152 16.07 9.59 -0.60
C SER A 152 14.82 8.70 -0.47
N SER A 153 14.65 8.01 0.66
CA SER A 153 13.43 7.21 0.92
C SER A 153 12.22 8.12 1.15
N LEU A 154 12.34 9.14 1.99
CA LEU A 154 11.27 10.08 2.29
C LEU A 154 10.82 10.80 1.02
N TRP A 155 11.77 11.25 0.19
CA TRP A 155 11.51 11.84 -1.12
C TRP A 155 10.79 10.85 -2.04
N GLY A 156 11.26 9.59 -2.08
CA GLY A 156 10.65 8.50 -2.83
C GLY A 156 9.21 8.17 -2.40
N ASP A 157 8.87 8.35 -1.13
CA ASP A 157 7.55 8.07 -0.60
C ASP A 157 6.60 9.29 -0.69
N THR A 158 7.10 10.47 -1.08
CA THR A 158 6.35 11.74 -1.06
C THR A 158 6.54 12.58 -2.33
N VAL A 159 7.57 13.41 -2.41
CA VAL A 159 7.80 14.42 -3.46
C VAL A 159 8.03 13.78 -4.85
N ALA A 160 8.53 12.54 -4.90
CA ALA A 160 8.70 11.81 -6.15
C ALA A 160 7.40 11.64 -6.97
N TYR A 161 6.23 11.71 -6.31
CA TYR A 161 4.94 11.65 -6.98
C TYR A 161 4.61 12.89 -7.82
N GLU A 162 5.22 14.06 -7.57
CA GLU A 162 4.90 15.29 -8.33
C GLU A 162 5.17 15.14 -9.83
N THR A 163 6.28 14.50 -10.21
CA THR A 163 6.67 14.40 -11.63
C THR A 163 7.44 13.14 -12.01
N TYR A 164 8.12 12.49 -11.05
CA TYR A 164 9.05 11.40 -11.36
C TYR A 164 8.30 10.09 -11.67
N PHE A 165 7.37 9.70 -10.81
CA PHE A 165 6.67 8.42 -10.97
C PHE A 165 5.69 8.37 -12.13
N GLU A 166 5.06 9.49 -12.50
CA GLU A 166 4.18 9.55 -13.67
C GLU A 166 4.95 9.27 -14.97
N LYS A 167 6.10 9.95 -15.15
CA LYS A 167 7.01 9.72 -16.29
C LYS A 167 7.55 8.30 -16.29
N LYS A 168 7.98 7.80 -15.12
CA LYS A 168 8.51 6.44 -15.00
C LYS A 168 7.47 5.39 -15.33
N THR A 169 6.25 5.52 -14.83
CA THR A 169 5.16 4.58 -15.10
C THR A 169 4.80 4.55 -16.58
N SER A 170 4.76 5.71 -17.22
CA SER A 170 4.47 5.81 -18.66
C SER A 170 5.56 5.15 -19.51
N ASN A 171 6.83 5.31 -19.15
CA ASN A 171 7.96 4.68 -19.83
C ASN A 171 8.01 3.17 -19.59
N ASP A 172 7.82 2.75 -18.34
CA ASP A 172 7.86 1.35 -17.94
C ASP A 172 6.70 0.55 -18.56
N ALA A 173 5.50 1.13 -18.67
CA ALA A 173 4.35 0.49 -19.30
C ALA A 173 4.61 0.15 -20.77
N LYS A 174 5.30 1.03 -21.50
CA LYS A 174 5.70 0.79 -22.90
C LYS A 174 6.74 -0.34 -23.01
N ALA A 175 7.64 -0.45 -22.03
CA ALA A 175 8.74 -1.42 -22.08
C ALA A 175 8.38 -2.81 -21.52
N ARG A 176 7.27 -2.97 -20.78
CA ARG A 176 7.00 -4.18 -19.97
C ARG A 176 5.62 -4.79 -20.14
N GLY A 177 4.75 -4.19 -20.96
CA GLY A 177 3.42 -4.74 -21.24
C GLY A 177 3.47 -5.79 -22.34
N ALA A 178 4.05 -6.98 -22.10
CA ALA A 178 4.08 -8.05 -23.08
C ALA A 178 2.68 -8.35 -23.66
N ILE A 179 2.43 -8.01 -24.92
CA ILE A 179 1.06 -7.98 -25.44
C ILE A 179 0.54 -9.37 -25.83
N LEU A 180 1.41 -10.26 -26.29
CA LEU A 180 1.03 -11.55 -26.88
C LEU A 180 1.06 -12.69 -25.86
N LEU A 181 2.08 -12.71 -25.00
CA LEU A 181 2.33 -13.79 -24.04
C LEU A 181 2.72 -13.23 -22.68
N GLN A 182 2.09 -13.76 -21.63
CA GLN A 182 2.33 -13.41 -20.23
C GLN A 182 2.77 -14.63 -19.42
N SER A 183 3.72 -14.43 -18.52
CA SER A 183 4.03 -15.29 -17.37
C SER A 183 3.20 -14.89 -16.13
N ALA A 184 3.13 -15.77 -15.13
CA ALA A 184 2.48 -15.44 -13.85
C ALA A 184 3.10 -14.20 -13.18
N THR A 185 4.42 -14.04 -13.31
CA THR A 185 5.14 -12.86 -12.80
C THR A 185 4.73 -11.59 -13.55
N SER A 186 4.63 -11.65 -14.88
CA SER A 186 4.23 -10.49 -15.68
C SER A 186 2.77 -10.08 -15.46
N LEU A 187 1.85 -11.02 -15.19
CA LEU A 187 0.47 -10.71 -14.80
C LEU A 187 0.42 -9.94 -13.47
N ASN A 188 1.23 -10.34 -12.49
CA ASN A 188 1.37 -9.61 -11.22
C ASN A 188 1.90 -8.18 -11.44
N ILE A 189 2.90 -8.03 -12.30
CA ILE A 189 3.44 -6.73 -12.70
C ILE A 189 2.36 -5.88 -13.39
N MET A 190 1.53 -6.48 -14.25
CA MET A 190 0.42 -5.77 -14.91
C MET A 190 -0.62 -5.25 -13.91
N VAL A 191 -0.96 -6.02 -12.88
CA VAL A 191 -1.83 -5.55 -11.77
C VAL A 191 -1.21 -4.33 -11.09
N GLN A 192 0.09 -4.38 -10.78
CA GLN A 192 0.79 -3.24 -10.19
C GLN A 192 0.79 -1.99 -11.09
N TYR A 193 0.94 -2.14 -12.42
CA TYR A 193 0.83 -1.02 -13.34
C TYR A 193 -0.57 -0.45 -13.42
N LYS A 194 -1.61 -1.30 -13.43
CA LYS A 194 -3.01 -0.85 -13.34
C LYS A 194 -3.26 -0.02 -12.08
N LYS A 195 -2.67 -0.41 -10.95
CA LYS A 195 -2.68 0.41 -9.73
C LYS A 195 -1.98 1.75 -9.95
N ASN A 196 -0.72 1.72 -10.37
CA ASN A 196 0.12 2.91 -10.48
C ASN A 196 -0.51 3.96 -11.41
N HIS A 197 -1.11 3.54 -12.51
CA HIS A 197 -1.79 4.43 -13.45
C HIS A 197 -2.94 5.22 -12.81
N ARG A 198 -3.63 4.63 -11.83
CA ARG A 198 -4.72 5.30 -11.09
C ARG A 198 -4.22 6.03 -9.84
N LEU A 199 -3.27 5.43 -9.13
CA LEU A 199 -2.80 5.92 -7.83
C LEU A 199 -1.85 7.10 -7.96
N TYR A 200 -0.93 7.09 -8.92
CA TYR A 200 0.13 8.10 -9.00
C TYR A 200 -0.39 9.49 -9.35
N PRO A 201 -1.37 9.67 -10.26
CA PRO A 201 -2.01 10.97 -10.46
C PRO A 201 -2.67 11.50 -9.18
N LEU A 202 -3.36 10.64 -8.43
CA LEU A 202 -3.96 11.03 -7.13
C LEU A 202 -2.90 11.44 -6.12
N LYS A 203 -1.78 10.70 -6.03
CA LYS A 203 -0.66 11.05 -5.14
C LYS A 203 0.05 12.33 -5.57
N SER A 204 0.14 12.62 -6.87
CA SER A 204 0.65 13.88 -7.40
C SER A 204 -0.24 15.07 -6.99
N GLN A 205 -1.56 14.94 -7.14
CA GLN A 205 -2.51 15.96 -6.67
C GLN A 205 -2.44 16.13 -5.14
N LEU A 206 -2.34 15.02 -4.40
CA LEU A 206 -2.25 15.04 -2.94
C LEU A 206 -1.03 15.81 -2.45
N ILE A 207 0.16 15.55 -3.01
CA ILE A 207 1.37 16.26 -2.59
C ILE A 207 1.35 17.74 -3.00
N GLN A 208 0.68 18.10 -4.11
CA GLN A 208 0.45 19.49 -4.50
C GLN A 208 -0.48 20.23 -3.54
N GLU A 209 -1.56 19.61 -3.08
CA GLU A 209 -2.45 20.19 -2.07
C GLU A 209 -1.75 20.32 -0.70
N ILE A 210 -0.90 19.34 -0.33
CA ILE A 210 -0.04 19.44 0.87
C ILE A 210 0.95 20.61 0.73
N ARG A 211 1.57 20.81 -0.43
CA ARG A 211 2.44 21.96 -0.70
C ARG A 211 1.66 23.27 -0.49
N GLY A 212 0.47 23.37 -1.07
CA GLY A 212 -0.39 24.54 -0.91
C GLY A 212 -0.85 24.79 0.54
N LEU A 213 -1.00 23.73 1.36
CA LEU A 213 -1.26 23.86 2.80
C LEU A 213 -0.03 24.40 3.54
N LEU A 214 1.16 23.85 3.24
CA LEU A 214 2.42 24.31 3.84
C LEU A 214 2.75 25.75 3.47
N ASP A 215 2.41 26.19 2.25
CA ASP A 215 2.61 27.59 1.83
C ASP A 215 1.78 28.59 2.66
N VAL A 216 0.64 28.17 3.21
CA VAL A 216 -0.18 28.97 4.15
C VAL A 216 0.37 28.88 5.58
N LEU A 217 0.83 27.71 5.99
CA LEU A 217 1.36 27.49 7.34
C LEU A 217 2.76 28.09 7.54
N ASP A 218 3.58 28.18 6.50
CA ASP A 218 4.98 28.63 6.58
C ASP A 218 5.14 30.08 7.07
N PRO A 219 4.39 31.07 6.56
CA PRO A 219 4.44 32.43 7.10
C PRO A 219 4.04 32.51 8.58
N ILE A 220 3.06 31.71 9.00
CA ILE A 220 2.61 31.61 10.39
C ILE A 220 3.72 30.99 11.25
N TYR A 221 4.37 29.95 10.75
CA TYR A 221 5.51 29.28 11.39
C TYR A 221 6.70 30.21 11.55
N ILE A 222 7.08 30.96 10.51
CA ILE A 222 8.18 31.93 10.55
C ILE A 222 7.89 33.00 11.60
N SER A 223 6.66 33.53 11.62
CA SER A 223 6.22 34.54 12.60
C SER A 223 6.25 34.01 14.04
N TRP A 224 5.87 32.75 14.23
CA TRP A 224 5.92 32.09 15.52
C TRP A 224 7.36 31.77 15.99
N CYS A 225 8.26 31.43 15.06
CA CYS A 225 9.67 31.16 15.27
C CYS A 225 10.48 32.43 15.60
N THR A 226 10.08 33.16 16.65
CA THR A 226 10.84 34.29 17.20
C THR A 226 12.28 33.88 17.55
N GLU A 227 13.19 34.85 17.68
CA GLU A 227 14.64 34.66 17.88
C GLU A 227 15.03 33.78 19.07
N LYS A 228 14.10 33.49 20.00
CA LYS A 228 14.35 32.69 21.21
C LYS A 228 14.22 31.17 21.03
N MET A 229 13.88 30.68 19.84
CA MET A 229 13.81 29.23 19.59
C MET A 229 15.19 28.62 19.37
N THR A 230 15.57 27.67 20.23
CA THR A 230 16.80 26.89 20.04
C THR A 230 16.74 26.05 18.77
N HIS A 231 17.90 25.80 18.16
CA HIS A 231 18.03 24.93 16.98
C HIS A 231 17.36 23.56 17.17
N THR A 232 17.55 22.93 18.34
CA THR A 232 16.94 21.63 18.67
C THR A 232 15.41 21.69 18.70
N ASN A 233 14.84 22.81 19.17
CA ASN A 233 13.39 22.98 19.18
C ASN A 233 12.83 23.17 17.76
N ARG A 234 13.51 23.95 16.91
CA ARG A 234 13.11 24.12 15.50
C ARG A 234 13.16 22.81 14.74
N LYS A 235 14.26 22.04 14.90
CA LYS A 235 14.39 20.70 14.31
C LYS A 235 13.24 19.78 14.72
N ALA A 236 12.86 19.77 15.99
CA ALA A 236 11.80 18.89 16.47
C ALA A 236 10.42 19.19 15.82
N VAL A 237 10.13 20.47 15.55
CA VAL A 237 8.91 20.88 14.84
C VAL A 237 9.02 20.61 13.34
N PHE A 238 10.21 20.80 12.78
CA PHE A 238 10.50 20.46 11.39
C PHE A 238 10.31 18.95 11.13
N ASP A 239 10.88 18.09 11.97
CA ASP A 239 10.71 16.63 11.91
C ASP A 239 9.21 16.25 12.07
N TYR A 240 8.44 17.00 12.88
CA TYR A 240 6.99 16.82 13.01
C TYR A 240 6.26 17.07 11.69
N PHE A 241 6.59 18.14 10.97
CA PHE A 241 6.00 18.43 9.65
C PHE A 241 6.45 17.45 8.57
N GLN A 242 7.72 16.99 8.59
CA GLN A 242 8.17 15.91 7.71
C GLN A 242 7.31 14.65 7.89
N ASN A 243 7.05 14.27 9.15
CA ASN A 243 6.19 13.13 9.46
C ASN A 243 4.72 13.38 9.07
N ALA A 244 4.21 14.61 9.23
CA ALA A 244 2.85 14.94 8.80
C ALA A 244 2.66 14.77 7.29
N VAL A 245 3.63 15.22 6.47
CA VAL A 245 3.62 14.99 5.02
C VAL A 245 3.71 13.50 4.70
N LEU A 246 4.61 12.77 5.35
CA LEU A 246 4.78 11.34 5.13
C LEU A 246 3.51 10.54 5.48
N GLU A 247 2.92 10.80 6.64
CA GLU A 247 1.70 10.11 7.11
C GLU A 247 0.50 10.41 6.21
N ALA A 248 0.36 11.64 5.70
CA ALA A 248 -0.66 11.98 4.72
C ALA A 248 -0.46 11.23 3.39
N MET A 249 0.79 11.08 2.95
CA MET A 249 1.12 10.43 1.68
C MET A 249 1.07 8.90 1.74
N LEU A 250 1.42 8.30 2.87
CA LEU A 250 1.41 6.85 3.05
C LEU A 250 0.02 6.36 3.43
N ASN A 251 -0.64 5.63 2.52
CA ASN A 251 -1.91 4.95 2.83
C ASN A 251 -1.81 3.93 3.99
N GLY A 252 -0.59 3.63 4.45
CA GLY A 252 -0.31 2.99 5.74
C GLY A 252 -1.02 1.66 5.92
N LYS A 253 -1.21 1.23 7.18
CA LYS A 253 -2.03 0.05 7.53
C LYS A 253 -3.53 0.34 7.58
N LEU A 254 -3.92 1.61 7.56
CA LEU A 254 -5.29 2.07 7.85
C LEU A 254 -6.10 2.27 6.57
N ASN A 255 -5.53 2.93 5.56
CA ASN A 255 -6.25 3.36 4.36
C ASN A 255 -5.87 2.53 3.14
N ASN A 256 -5.38 1.30 3.32
CA ASN A 256 -5.06 0.37 2.24
C ASN A 256 -5.93 -0.90 2.23
N LYS A 257 -7.04 -0.88 2.98
CA LYS A 257 -7.93 -2.02 3.20
C LYS A 257 -9.38 -1.57 3.24
N ALA A 258 -10.26 -2.53 3.00
CA ALA A 258 -11.70 -2.41 3.24
C ALA A 258 -11.99 -1.84 4.64
N THR A 259 -13.08 -1.08 4.72
CA THR A 259 -13.73 -0.74 5.97
C THR A 259 -14.41 -1.94 6.59
N GLU A 260 -14.68 -1.86 7.88
CA GLU A 260 -15.51 -2.80 8.62
C GLU A 260 -16.93 -2.92 8.04
N PHE A 261 -17.36 -1.97 7.20
CA PHE A 261 -18.66 -1.95 6.50
C PHE A 261 -18.60 -2.50 5.06
N GLU A 262 -17.42 -2.93 4.61
CA GLU A 262 -17.16 -3.49 3.28
C GLU A 262 -17.01 -5.01 3.29
N THR A 263 -17.51 -5.68 4.33
CA THR A 263 -17.50 -7.15 4.43
C THR A 263 -18.75 -7.78 3.80
N PRO A 264 -18.67 -9.05 3.33
CA PRO A 264 -19.80 -9.74 2.70
C PRO A 264 -21.02 -9.91 3.62
N GLU A 265 -20.81 -10.03 4.94
CA GLU A 265 -21.90 -10.19 5.92
C GLU A 265 -22.81 -8.96 5.98
N LEU A 266 -22.28 -7.79 5.58
CA LEU A 266 -22.99 -6.52 5.56
C LEU A 266 -23.57 -6.18 4.19
N ASP A 267 -23.48 -7.10 3.20
CA ASP A 267 -24.18 -6.98 1.92
C ASP A 267 -25.71 -7.02 2.09
N GLN A 268 -26.21 -7.49 3.23
CA GLN A 268 -27.64 -7.52 3.59
C GLN A 268 -28.16 -6.17 4.09
N LEU A 269 -27.29 -5.21 4.40
CA LEU A 269 -27.70 -3.87 4.81
C LEU A 269 -28.32 -3.10 3.64
N ASN A 270 -29.16 -2.12 3.97
CA ASN A 270 -29.64 -1.16 2.98
C ASN A 270 -28.45 -0.50 2.25
N PRO A 271 -28.43 -0.48 0.90
CA PRO A 271 -27.30 0.04 0.13
C PRO A 271 -26.91 1.48 0.48
N ALA A 272 -27.88 2.38 0.69
CA ALA A 272 -27.63 3.77 1.03
C ALA A 272 -27.03 3.92 2.43
N LEU A 273 -27.54 3.13 3.40
CA LEU A 273 -26.98 3.11 4.76
C LEU A 273 -25.53 2.60 4.74
N ARG A 274 -25.26 1.56 3.94
CA ARG A 274 -23.91 1.01 3.79
C ARG A 274 -22.95 2.02 3.17
N GLU A 275 -23.32 2.66 2.07
CA GLU A 275 -22.51 3.69 1.43
C GLU A 275 -22.19 4.84 2.39
N TYR A 276 -23.18 5.30 3.16
CA TYR A 276 -22.99 6.31 4.19
C TYR A 276 -21.99 5.85 5.26
N ALA A 277 -22.13 4.63 5.79
CA ALA A 277 -21.24 4.09 6.82
C ALA A 277 -19.79 3.92 6.31
N ILE A 278 -19.62 3.43 5.08
CA ILE A 278 -18.31 3.33 4.42
C ILE A 278 -17.68 4.72 4.28
N GLY A 279 -18.46 5.70 3.81
CA GLY A 279 -18.01 7.08 3.68
C GLY A 279 -17.52 7.65 5.01
N LYS A 280 -18.27 7.44 6.10
CA LYS A 280 -17.88 7.87 7.44
C LYS A 280 -16.62 7.17 7.95
N ALA A 281 -16.50 5.86 7.78
CA ALA A 281 -15.32 5.11 8.20
C ALA A 281 -14.06 5.54 7.43
N ARG A 282 -14.17 5.77 6.11
CA ARG A 282 -13.05 6.26 5.30
C ARG A 282 -12.67 7.70 5.66
N ALA A 283 -13.64 8.57 5.92
CA ALA A 283 -13.38 9.93 6.41
C ALA A 283 -12.61 9.92 7.74
N LEU A 284 -13.03 9.09 8.70
CA LEU A 284 -12.32 8.96 9.98
C LEU A 284 -10.87 8.47 9.79
N ARG A 285 -10.63 7.51 8.90
CA ARG A 285 -9.27 7.05 8.59
C ARG A 285 -8.40 8.17 8.01
N ALA A 286 -8.96 8.98 7.11
CA ALA A 286 -8.26 10.14 6.57
C ALA A 286 -7.99 11.21 7.64
N GLU A 287 -8.95 11.48 8.53
CA GLU A 287 -8.76 12.39 9.68
C GLU A 287 -7.62 11.94 10.60
N VAL A 288 -7.52 10.63 10.86
CA VAL A 288 -6.42 10.05 11.66
C VAL A 288 -5.08 10.22 10.94
N MET A 289 -5.02 9.98 9.63
CA MET A 289 -3.79 10.19 8.84
C MET A 289 -3.36 11.66 8.78
N LEU A 290 -4.32 12.58 8.87
CA LEU A 290 -4.09 14.02 8.86
C LEU A 290 -4.05 14.64 10.26
N MET A 291 -4.00 13.81 11.32
CA MET A 291 -4.12 14.28 12.70
C MET A 291 -3.10 15.36 13.04
N LYS A 292 -1.86 15.24 12.53
CA LYS A 292 -0.80 16.24 12.73
C LYS A 292 -1.14 17.63 12.17
N PHE A 293 -1.95 17.71 11.13
CA PHE A 293 -2.46 18.99 10.64
C PHE A 293 -3.78 19.38 11.33
N ASN A 294 -4.69 18.42 11.55
CA ASN A 294 -6.02 18.67 12.12
C ASN A 294 -5.96 19.27 13.53
N VAL A 295 -5.03 18.82 14.38
CA VAL A 295 -4.87 19.37 15.74
C VAL A 295 -4.49 20.86 15.75
N LEU A 296 -3.89 21.38 14.67
CA LEU A 296 -3.44 22.77 14.61
C LEU A 296 -4.61 23.76 14.50
N ILE A 297 -5.72 23.32 13.92
CA ILE A 297 -6.86 24.19 13.58
C ILE A 297 -8.19 23.79 14.24
N ASN A 298 -8.30 22.57 14.76
CA ASN A 298 -9.51 22.12 15.46
C ASN A 298 -9.33 22.31 16.98
N SER A 299 -10.15 23.17 17.59
CA SER A 299 -10.14 23.44 19.04
C SER A 299 -10.52 22.23 19.89
N GLU A 300 -11.33 21.32 19.35
CA GLU A 300 -11.84 20.13 20.05
C GLU A 300 -10.78 19.01 20.16
N LEU A 301 -9.80 18.98 19.24
CA LEU A 301 -8.74 17.98 19.22
C LEU A 301 -7.56 18.39 20.09
N THR A 302 -7.07 17.50 20.94
CA THR A 302 -5.89 17.79 21.76
C THR A 302 -4.60 17.48 20.98
N PRO A 303 -3.53 18.29 21.13
CA PRO A 303 -2.28 18.07 20.38
C PRO A 303 -1.59 16.73 20.66
N GLU A 304 -1.89 16.11 21.80
CA GLU A 304 -1.42 14.77 22.18
C GLU A 304 -1.90 13.69 21.22
N LEU A 305 -3.07 13.88 20.58
CA LEU A 305 -3.62 12.92 19.60
C LEU A 305 -2.70 12.77 18.37
N ALA A 306 -1.90 13.79 18.06
CA ALA A 306 -0.99 13.80 16.92
C ALA A 306 0.42 13.25 17.23
N LEU A 307 0.69 12.81 18.46
CA LEU A 307 2.04 12.47 18.93
C LEU A 307 2.05 11.09 19.60
N ASN A 308 3.09 10.30 19.33
CA ASN A 308 3.37 9.11 20.14
C ASN A 308 4.05 9.49 21.47
N GLU A 309 4.11 8.55 22.42
CA GLU A 309 4.65 8.81 23.77
C GLU A 309 6.11 9.31 23.78
N LYS A 310 6.90 8.90 22.78
CA LYS A 310 8.31 9.30 22.66
C LYS A 310 8.44 10.73 22.13
N GLU A 311 7.58 11.11 21.20
CA GLU A 311 7.50 12.45 20.62
C GLU A 311 6.92 13.46 21.62
N ALA A 312 5.88 13.05 22.36
CA ALA A 312 5.11 13.91 23.26
C ALA A 312 6.03 14.69 24.24
N LYS A 313 7.00 14.01 24.86
CA LYS A 313 7.91 14.65 25.83
C LYS A 313 8.71 15.83 25.25
N LYS A 314 9.04 15.78 23.96
CA LYS A 314 9.91 16.80 23.31
C LYS A 314 9.12 17.80 22.49
N VAL A 315 8.09 17.34 21.78
CA VAL A 315 7.40 18.06 20.70
C VAL A 315 6.12 18.73 21.21
N LEU A 316 5.41 18.11 22.17
CA LEU A 316 4.10 18.57 22.62
C LEU A 316 4.06 20.04 23.03
N PRO A 317 4.96 20.57 23.88
CA PRO A 317 4.89 21.97 24.29
C PRO A 317 5.04 22.94 23.11
N LYS A 318 5.81 22.54 22.08
CA LYS A 318 6.07 23.37 20.90
C LYS A 318 4.86 23.36 19.98
N ILE A 319 4.25 22.20 19.75
CA ILE A 319 3.04 22.09 18.94
C ILE A 319 1.85 22.75 19.62
N THR A 320 1.69 22.64 20.94
CA THR A 320 0.66 23.37 21.68
C THR A 320 0.85 24.88 21.56
N SER A 321 2.09 25.38 21.68
CA SER A 321 2.39 26.79 21.49
C SER A 321 2.12 27.26 20.04
N PHE A 322 2.53 26.47 19.05
CA PHE A 322 2.31 26.77 17.64
C PHE A 322 0.81 26.78 17.29
N ARG A 323 0.06 25.76 17.73
CA ARG A 323 -1.40 25.68 17.60
C ARG A 323 -2.07 26.93 18.16
N ASN A 324 -1.71 27.36 19.37
CA ASN A 324 -2.27 28.58 19.96
C ASN A 324 -1.98 29.84 19.13
N PHE A 325 -0.88 29.86 18.37
CA PHE A 325 -0.54 30.93 17.45
C PHE A 325 -1.31 30.83 16.13
N VAL A 326 -1.51 29.60 15.62
CA VAL A 326 -2.36 29.31 14.45
C VAL A 326 -3.81 29.72 14.74
N LEU A 327 -4.39 29.30 15.86
CA LEU A 327 -5.78 29.61 16.23
C LEU A 327 -6.06 31.11 16.46
N LYS A 328 -5.03 31.96 16.53
CA LYS A 328 -5.15 33.43 16.61
C LYS A 328 -5.11 34.12 15.25
N GLN A 329 -4.86 33.39 14.16
CA GLN A 329 -4.88 33.95 12.82
C GLN A 329 -6.30 34.39 12.42
N PRO A 330 -6.43 35.29 11.42
CA PRO A 330 -7.74 35.68 10.90
C PRO A 330 -8.59 34.47 10.49
N ILE A 331 -9.90 34.59 10.65
CA ILE A 331 -10.83 33.47 10.41
C ILE A 331 -10.77 32.97 8.97
N GLU A 332 -10.48 33.86 8.02
CA GLU A 332 -10.31 33.57 6.60
C GLU A 332 -9.11 32.63 6.37
N VAL A 333 -8.01 32.82 7.12
CA VAL A 333 -6.81 31.97 7.04
C VAL A 333 -7.10 30.58 7.61
N ILE A 334 -7.80 30.51 8.74
CA ILE A 334 -8.21 29.24 9.33
C ILE A 334 -9.16 28.47 8.39
N GLU A 335 -10.07 29.18 7.74
CA GLU A 335 -11.00 28.57 6.80
C GLU A 335 -10.30 28.09 5.52
N ASP A 336 -9.31 28.84 5.00
CA ASP A 336 -8.48 28.36 3.89
C ASP A 336 -7.71 27.08 4.26
N ILE A 337 -7.11 27.03 5.46
CA ILE A 337 -6.45 25.81 5.96
C ILE A 337 -7.43 24.64 6.05
N LYS A 338 -8.65 24.86 6.58
CA LYS A 338 -9.71 23.83 6.64
C LYS A 338 -10.11 23.33 5.26
N GLN A 339 -10.29 24.22 4.30
CA GLN A 339 -10.66 23.85 2.93
C GLN A 339 -9.57 23.03 2.24
N LYS A 340 -8.29 23.41 2.41
CA LYS A 340 -7.15 22.62 1.92
C LYS A 340 -7.10 21.25 2.59
N LEU A 341 -7.25 21.18 3.91
CA LEU A 341 -7.27 19.90 4.63
C LEU A 341 -8.42 18.99 4.19
N LYS A 342 -9.60 19.55 3.89
CA LYS A 342 -10.71 18.80 3.31
C LYS A 342 -10.36 18.19 1.96
N LYS A 343 -9.76 18.97 1.04
CA LYS A 343 -9.29 18.46 -0.26
C LYS A 343 -8.23 17.35 -0.11
N ILE A 344 -7.28 17.55 0.81
CA ILE A 344 -6.27 16.53 1.14
C ILE A 344 -6.96 15.27 1.67
N ALA A 345 -7.94 15.39 2.57
CA ALA A 345 -8.68 14.25 3.10
C ALA A 345 -9.43 13.49 2.00
N ASP A 346 -10.12 14.19 1.09
CA ASP A 346 -10.80 13.57 -0.04
C ASP A 346 -9.82 12.78 -0.93
N LEU A 347 -8.65 13.34 -1.23
CA LEU A 347 -7.60 12.67 -2.00
C LEU A 347 -7.00 11.47 -1.26
N VAL A 348 -6.80 11.57 0.06
CA VAL A 348 -6.40 10.43 0.91
C VAL A 348 -7.42 9.31 0.77
N ILE A 349 -8.71 9.60 0.96
CA ILE A 349 -9.80 8.62 0.80
C ILE A 349 -9.71 7.95 -0.57
N GLN A 350 -9.72 8.73 -1.66
CA GLN A 350 -9.68 8.19 -3.03
C GLN A 350 -8.46 7.31 -3.28
N SER A 351 -7.29 7.72 -2.78
CA SER A 351 -6.08 6.93 -2.92
C SER A 351 -6.17 5.60 -2.17
N GLY A 352 -6.90 5.55 -1.05
CA GLY A 352 -7.16 4.32 -0.32
C GLY A 352 -8.12 3.36 -1.03
N ILE A 353 -9.15 3.89 -1.69
CA ILE A 353 -10.05 3.10 -2.55
C ILE A 353 -9.26 2.40 -3.65
N VAL A 354 -8.29 3.09 -4.27
CA VAL A 354 -7.44 2.52 -5.31
C VAL A 354 -6.53 1.41 -4.76
N GLU A 355 -5.94 1.59 -3.58
CA GLU A 355 -5.11 0.56 -2.92
C GLU A 355 -5.94 -0.69 -2.59
N GLU A 356 -7.14 -0.52 -2.04
CA GLU A 356 -8.04 -1.65 -1.73
C GLU A 356 -8.48 -2.38 -3.02
N SER A 357 -8.88 -1.62 -4.05
CA SER A 357 -9.26 -2.18 -5.34
C SER A 357 -8.11 -3.01 -5.94
N ASN A 358 -6.88 -2.53 -5.81
CA ASN A 358 -5.71 -3.29 -6.25
C ASN A 358 -5.46 -4.52 -5.38
N LEU A 359 -5.61 -4.44 -4.05
CA LEU A 359 -5.47 -5.60 -3.17
C LEU A 359 -6.45 -6.70 -3.56
N LYS A 360 -7.72 -6.36 -3.81
CA LYS A 360 -8.73 -7.29 -4.32
C LYS A 360 -8.33 -7.90 -5.65
N LEU A 361 -7.84 -7.08 -6.59
CA LEU A 361 -7.38 -7.57 -7.91
C LEU A 361 -6.17 -8.51 -7.79
N SER A 362 -5.21 -8.21 -6.92
CA SER A 362 -4.07 -9.09 -6.64
C SER A 362 -4.50 -10.41 -5.99
N MET A 363 -5.44 -10.36 -5.05
CA MET A 363 -6.00 -11.57 -4.43
C MET A 363 -6.74 -12.43 -5.46
N GLN A 364 -7.57 -11.82 -6.31
CA GLN A 364 -8.26 -12.50 -7.40
C GLN A 364 -7.26 -13.15 -8.36
N LEU A 365 -6.24 -12.40 -8.82
CA LEU A 365 -5.20 -12.92 -9.69
C LEU A 365 -4.49 -14.13 -9.04
N ASN A 366 -4.08 -14.02 -7.78
CA ASN A 366 -3.42 -15.13 -7.09
C ASN A 366 -4.32 -16.36 -6.96
N GLN A 367 -5.62 -16.16 -6.73
CA GLN A 367 -6.59 -17.25 -6.71
C GLN A 367 -6.76 -17.90 -8.09
N GLU A 368 -6.90 -17.10 -9.15
CA GLU A 368 -7.01 -17.56 -10.53
C GLU A 368 -5.75 -18.34 -10.96
N LEU A 369 -4.56 -17.84 -10.64
CA LEU A 369 -3.30 -18.53 -10.90
C LEU A 369 -3.17 -19.84 -10.11
N SER A 370 -3.51 -19.82 -8.81
CA SER A 370 -3.40 -21.00 -7.94
C SER A 370 -4.40 -22.09 -8.31
N SER A 371 -5.59 -21.71 -8.76
CA SER A 371 -6.63 -22.64 -9.24
C SER A 371 -6.44 -23.09 -10.68
N LYS A 372 -5.38 -22.60 -11.37
CA LYS A 372 -5.12 -22.84 -12.79
C LYS A 372 -6.33 -22.49 -13.66
N ALA A 373 -6.91 -21.32 -13.42
CA ALA A 373 -8.06 -20.83 -14.16
C ALA A 373 -7.78 -20.83 -15.68
N PRO A 374 -8.79 -21.17 -16.52
CA PRO A 374 -8.61 -21.27 -17.96
C PRO A 374 -8.31 -19.92 -18.62
N VAL A 375 -8.77 -18.83 -17.99
CA VAL A 375 -8.56 -17.45 -18.41
C VAL A 375 -8.20 -16.62 -17.18
N VAL A 376 -7.16 -15.80 -17.29
CA VAL A 376 -6.66 -14.90 -16.25
C VAL A 376 -6.45 -13.53 -16.88
N MET A 377 -7.17 -12.51 -16.40
CA MET A 377 -7.09 -11.13 -16.92
C MET A 377 -7.19 -11.02 -18.46
N ASN A 378 -8.06 -11.80 -19.10
CA ASN A 378 -8.24 -11.92 -20.56
C ASN A 378 -7.09 -12.61 -21.33
N PHE A 379 -6.16 -13.26 -20.62
CA PHE A 379 -5.18 -14.15 -21.21
C PHE A 379 -5.54 -15.60 -20.94
N TYR A 380 -5.32 -16.48 -21.89
CA TYR A 380 -5.78 -17.86 -21.91
C TYR A 380 -4.63 -18.81 -21.56
N SER A 381 -4.87 -19.70 -20.60
CA SER A 381 -3.90 -20.69 -20.15
C SER A 381 -3.56 -21.68 -21.26
N PHE A 382 -2.27 -21.83 -21.56
CA PHE A 382 -1.79 -22.82 -22.52
C PHE A 382 -2.03 -24.26 -22.02
N GLN A 383 -1.77 -24.53 -20.74
CA GLN A 383 -2.09 -25.83 -20.14
C GLN A 383 -3.57 -26.20 -20.31
N ASN A 384 -4.48 -25.25 -20.13
CA ASN A 384 -5.91 -25.49 -20.31
C ASN A 384 -6.26 -25.77 -21.78
N LEU A 385 -5.71 -25.00 -22.73
CA LEU A 385 -5.90 -25.26 -24.17
C LEU A 385 -5.45 -26.68 -24.54
N LEU A 386 -4.27 -27.08 -24.06
CA LEU A 386 -3.72 -28.39 -24.31
C LEU A 386 -4.55 -29.50 -23.64
N ASN A 387 -5.03 -29.27 -22.41
CA ASN A 387 -5.90 -30.19 -21.70
C ASN A 387 -7.21 -30.43 -22.46
N ILE A 388 -7.87 -29.37 -22.95
CA ILE A 388 -9.07 -29.48 -23.79
C ILE A 388 -8.77 -30.33 -25.04
N GLN A 389 -7.62 -30.08 -25.67
CA GLN A 389 -7.27 -30.75 -26.91
C GLN A 389 -6.95 -32.24 -26.70
N LEU A 390 -6.15 -32.58 -25.69
CA LEU A 390 -5.86 -33.98 -25.34
C LEU A 390 -7.11 -34.74 -24.91
N ASN A 391 -8.06 -34.09 -24.22
CA ASN A 391 -9.34 -34.69 -23.84
C ASN A 391 -10.21 -35.10 -25.04
N LYS A 392 -10.10 -34.38 -26.17
CA LYS A 392 -10.78 -34.72 -27.43
C LYS A 392 -10.10 -35.88 -28.17
N GLN A 393 -8.78 -36.03 -28.00
CA GLN A 393 -7.99 -37.03 -28.74
C GLN A 393 -7.89 -38.39 -28.04
N LEU A 394 -7.82 -38.41 -26.71
CA LEU A 394 -7.53 -39.62 -25.94
C LEU A 394 -8.82 -40.35 -25.53
N THR A 395 -8.77 -41.68 -25.62
CA THR A 395 -9.84 -42.56 -25.12
C THR A 395 -9.96 -42.48 -23.60
N THR A 396 -11.14 -42.78 -23.05
CA THR A 396 -11.46 -42.66 -21.61
C THR A 396 -10.40 -43.29 -20.70
N HIS A 397 -9.89 -44.49 -21.04
CA HIS A 397 -8.87 -45.20 -20.25
C HIS A 397 -7.47 -44.57 -20.28
N LYS A 398 -7.22 -43.59 -21.16
CA LYS A 398 -5.93 -42.89 -21.28
C LYS A 398 -6.00 -41.46 -20.73
N LYS A 399 -7.17 -41.00 -20.28
CA LYS A 399 -7.36 -39.63 -19.77
C LYS A 399 -6.63 -39.37 -18.46
N GLU A 400 -6.34 -40.42 -17.68
CA GLU A 400 -5.51 -40.34 -16.47
C GLU A 400 -4.10 -39.81 -16.74
N LEU A 401 -3.59 -39.95 -17.97
CA LEU A 401 -2.24 -39.49 -18.36
C LEU A 401 -2.20 -38.00 -18.72
N ILE A 402 -3.36 -37.36 -18.92
CA ILE A 402 -3.42 -35.98 -19.42
C ILE A 402 -2.67 -34.99 -18.53
N PRO A 403 -2.78 -35.01 -17.18
CA PRO A 403 -2.05 -34.06 -16.34
C PRO A 403 -0.52 -34.12 -16.51
N ASP A 404 0.05 -35.33 -16.62
CA ASP A 404 1.48 -35.52 -16.85
C ASP A 404 1.90 -35.06 -18.25
N LEU A 405 1.12 -35.41 -19.27
CA LEU A 405 1.34 -34.98 -20.65
C LEU A 405 1.32 -33.46 -20.79
N VAL A 406 0.30 -32.80 -20.20
CA VAL A 406 0.17 -31.34 -20.21
C VAL A 406 1.40 -30.69 -19.58
N THR A 407 1.85 -31.20 -18.44
CA THR A 407 3.03 -30.66 -17.73
C THR A 407 4.30 -30.80 -18.56
N LYS A 408 4.53 -31.99 -19.16
CA LYS A 408 5.71 -32.25 -20.00
C LYS A 408 5.75 -31.37 -21.24
N VAL A 409 4.63 -31.27 -21.95
CA VAL A 409 4.52 -30.48 -23.18
C VAL A 409 4.64 -28.98 -22.88
N ALA A 410 3.99 -28.48 -21.82
CA ALA A 410 4.11 -27.09 -21.40
C ALA A 410 5.55 -26.72 -21.06
N LYS A 411 6.25 -27.58 -20.31
CA LYS A 411 7.65 -27.35 -19.95
C LYS A 411 8.57 -27.29 -21.18
N GLU A 412 8.42 -28.22 -22.12
CA GLU A 412 9.20 -28.21 -23.36
C GLU A 412 8.89 -26.96 -24.19
N THR A 413 7.61 -26.59 -24.28
CA THR A 413 7.16 -25.38 -25.00
C THR A 413 7.78 -24.12 -24.41
N ILE A 414 7.77 -23.97 -23.08
CA ILE A 414 8.41 -22.84 -22.37
C ILE A 414 9.91 -22.77 -22.69
N ILE A 415 10.61 -23.92 -22.70
CA ILE A 415 12.04 -23.98 -23.04
C ILE A 415 12.28 -23.49 -24.47
N GLN A 416 11.46 -23.91 -25.44
CA GLN A 416 11.62 -23.51 -26.84
C GLN A 416 11.26 -22.03 -27.08
N ILE A 417 10.25 -21.50 -26.39
CA ILE A 417 9.93 -20.06 -26.40
C ILE A 417 11.14 -19.27 -25.91
N ASN A 418 11.70 -19.62 -24.76
CA ASN A 418 12.85 -18.92 -24.18
C ASN A 418 14.14 -19.03 -25.02
N LYS A 419 14.34 -20.13 -25.74
CA LYS A 419 15.45 -20.26 -26.70
C LYS A 419 15.27 -19.38 -27.92
N THR A 420 14.04 -19.19 -28.36
CA THR A 420 13.73 -18.47 -29.61
C THR A 420 13.66 -16.96 -29.39
N PHE A 421 13.04 -16.51 -28.30
CA PHE A 421 12.79 -15.10 -28.04
C PHE A 421 13.79 -14.56 -27.02
N THR A 422 14.63 -13.61 -27.47
CA THR A 422 15.57 -12.87 -26.62
C THR A 422 14.89 -11.72 -25.87
N GLN A 423 15.63 -11.05 -24.97
CA GLN A 423 15.14 -9.86 -24.23
C GLN A 423 14.64 -8.73 -25.13
N GLU A 424 15.08 -8.67 -26.40
CA GLU A 424 14.67 -7.67 -27.39
C GLU A 424 13.17 -7.75 -27.72
N HIS A 425 12.53 -8.90 -27.48
CA HIS A 425 11.09 -9.13 -27.73
C HIS A 425 10.22 -8.96 -26.48
N SER A 426 10.77 -8.46 -25.38
CA SER A 426 10.09 -8.37 -24.07
C SER A 426 8.82 -7.51 -24.06
N GLN A 427 8.67 -6.61 -25.02
CA GLN A 427 7.44 -5.82 -25.22
C GLN A 427 6.28 -6.64 -25.80
N TYR A 428 6.54 -7.81 -26.37
CA TYR A 428 5.52 -8.70 -26.95
C TYR A 428 5.38 -10.01 -26.17
N ILE A 429 6.51 -10.57 -25.71
CA ILE A 429 6.57 -11.89 -25.07
C ILE A 429 7.25 -11.75 -23.72
N ALA A 430 6.52 -12.03 -22.64
CA ALA A 430 7.06 -11.99 -21.31
C ALA A 430 8.16 -13.07 -21.14
N PRO A 431 9.28 -12.74 -20.48
CA PRO A 431 10.26 -13.75 -20.09
C PRO A 431 9.61 -14.82 -19.21
N LEU A 432 9.90 -16.08 -19.52
CA LEU A 432 9.42 -17.24 -18.76
C LEU A 432 10.57 -17.85 -17.97
N SER A 433 10.30 -18.32 -16.76
CA SER A 433 11.25 -19.06 -15.94
C SER A 433 11.14 -20.55 -16.21
N ASN A 434 12.21 -21.17 -16.70
CA ASN A 434 12.28 -22.64 -16.89
C ASN A 434 12.14 -23.45 -15.59
N VAL A 435 12.28 -22.78 -14.43
CA VAL A 435 12.27 -23.41 -13.09
C VAL A 435 10.94 -23.17 -12.38
N VAL A 436 10.40 -21.97 -12.49
CA VAL A 436 9.24 -21.52 -11.69
C VAL A 436 7.95 -21.60 -12.48
N ASP A 437 7.97 -21.25 -13.77
CA ASP A 437 6.75 -21.23 -14.57
C ASP A 437 6.40 -22.65 -15.01
N SER A 438 5.17 -23.07 -14.68
CA SER A 438 4.60 -24.33 -15.16
C SER A 438 3.64 -24.10 -16.34
N ASP A 439 3.11 -22.88 -16.48
CA ASP A 439 2.15 -22.48 -17.51
C ASP A 439 2.51 -21.08 -18.03
N PHE A 440 1.90 -20.70 -19.15
CA PHE A 440 1.95 -19.36 -19.72
C PHE A 440 0.59 -19.00 -20.33
N TYR A 441 0.36 -17.69 -20.51
CA TYR A 441 -0.94 -17.17 -20.87
C TYR A 441 -0.86 -16.36 -22.16
N LEU A 442 -1.71 -16.71 -23.13
CA LEU A 442 -1.74 -16.10 -24.45
C LEU A 442 -2.87 -15.08 -24.57
N CYS A 443 -2.68 -14.01 -25.34
CA CYS A 443 -3.80 -13.16 -25.70
C CYS A 443 -4.85 -13.97 -26.49
N GLN A 444 -6.09 -13.49 -26.51
CA GLN A 444 -7.22 -14.21 -27.11
C GLN A 444 -6.96 -14.61 -28.58
N GLU A 445 -6.46 -13.68 -29.41
CA GLU A 445 -6.18 -13.96 -30.83
C GLU A 445 -5.19 -15.12 -30.99
N CYS A 446 -4.09 -15.11 -30.24
CA CYS A 446 -3.11 -16.19 -30.25
C CYS A 446 -3.70 -17.51 -29.73
N ALA A 447 -4.50 -17.46 -28.67
CA ALA A 447 -5.13 -18.64 -28.10
C ALA A 447 -6.09 -19.33 -29.07
N ASP A 448 -6.92 -18.54 -29.76
CA ASP A 448 -7.89 -19.04 -30.72
C ASP A 448 -7.20 -19.65 -31.95
N GLN A 449 -6.18 -18.99 -32.51
CA GLN A 449 -5.38 -19.52 -33.62
C GLN A 449 -4.65 -20.80 -33.22
N LEU A 450 -4.01 -20.79 -32.05
CA LEU A 450 -3.28 -21.95 -31.56
C LEU A 450 -4.20 -23.16 -31.32
N ALA A 451 -5.42 -22.95 -30.82
CA ALA A 451 -6.38 -24.03 -30.61
C ALA A 451 -6.70 -24.79 -31.90
N VAL A 452 -6.74 -24.10 -33.04
CA VAL A 452 -6.92 -24.70 -34.37
C VAL A 452 -5.67 -25.48 -34.78
N GLU A 453 -4.48 -24.91 -34.64
CA GLU A 453 -3.23 -25.58 -35.03
C GLU A 453 -2.95 -26.83 -34.19
N LEU A 454 -3.26 -26.79 -32.88
CA LEU A 454 -3.15 -27.95 -32.00
C LEU A 454 -4.18 -29.04 -32.34
N ALA A 455 -5.24 -28.71 -33.09
CA ALA A 455 -6.19 -29.69 -33.59
C ALA A 455 -5.58 -30.66 -34.61
N GLU A 456 -4.57 -30.20 -35.33
CA GLU A 456 -3.90 -30.96 -36.40
C GLU A 456 -2.90 -31.99 -35.85
N ILE A 457 -2.31 -31.73 -34.67
CA ILE A 457 -1.30 -32.59 -34.05
C ILE A 457 -1.97 -33.71 -33.27
N LYS A 458 -1.69 -34.98 -33.62
CA LYS A 458 -2.30 -36.16 -32.97
C LYS A 458 -1.33 -36.95 -32.12
N LEU A 459 -1.67 -37.20 -30.85
CA LEU A 459 -0.93 -38.10 -29.96
C LEU A 459 -1.53 -39.52 -29.97
N LYS A 460 -0.91 -40.45 -30.70
CA LYS A 460 -1.41 -41.84 -30.83
C LYS A 460 -0.99 -42.76 -29.67
N HIS A 461 0.22 -42.59 -29.15
CA HIS A 461 0.83 -43.47 -28.14
C HIS A 461 1.26 -42.68 -26.90
N PRO A 462 0.33 -42.31 -26.00
CA PRO A 462 0.64 -41.46 -24.83
C PRO A 462 1.48 -42.14 -23.74
N LYS A 463 1.72 -43.46 -23.83
CA LYS A 463 2.58 -44.21 -22.91
C LYS A 463 4.03 -44.35 -23.40
N ASP A 464 4.30 -44.02 -24.67
CA ASP A 464 5.64 -44.12 -25.25
C ASP A 464 6.34 -42.76 -25.12
N GLU A 465 7.38 -42.70 -24.29
CA GLU A 465 8.12 -41.47 -24.01
C GLU A 465 8.71 -40.82 -25.27
N LYS A 466 9.18 -41.61 -26.25
CA LYS A 466 9.72 -41.06 -27.50
C LYS A 466 8.64 -40.38 -28.33
N LYS A 467 7.42 -40.94 -28.32
CA LYS A 467 6.27 -40.37 -29.01
C LYS A 467 5.73 -39.14 -28.30
N VAL A 468 5.75 -39.13 -26.97
CA VAL A 468 5.40 -37.95 -26.16
C VAL A 468 6.40 -36.83 -26.42
N LEU A 469 7.70 -37.11 -26.45
CA LEU A 469 8.74 -36.11 -26.76
C LEU A 469 8.55 -35.52 -28.17
N ALA A 470 8.33 -36.36 -29.18
CA ALA A 470 8.06 -35.91 -30.54
C ALA A 470 6.79 -35.03 -30.63
N TYR A 471 5.74 -35.39 -29.87
CA TYR A 471 4.54 -34.57 -29.76
C TYR A 471 4.82 -33.23 -29.08
N SER A 472 5.59 -33.22 -27.98
CA SER A 472 5.99 -31.99 -27.29
C SER A 472 6.74 -31.03 -28.21
N HIS A 473 7.71 -31.53 -29.00
CA HIS A 473 8.42 -30.69 -29.98
C HIS A 473 7.48 -30.15 -31.06
N ALA A 474 6.61 -30.98 -31.64
CA ALA A 474 5.67 -30.52 -32.66
C ALA A 474 4.71 -29.43 -32.14
N VAL A 475 4.25 -29.56 -30.89
CA VAL A 475 3.43 -28.54 -30.23
C VAL A 475 4.23 -27.26 -30.00
N ALA A 476 5.46 -27.38 -29.49
CA ALA A 476 6.34 -26.24 -29.25
C ALA A 476 6.65 -25.48 -30.55
N ASP A 477 6.90 -26.19 -31.65
CA ASP A 477 7.15 -25.59 -32.96
C ASP A 477 5.95 -24.77 -33.45
N LYS A 478 4.71 -25.27 -33.32
CA LYS A 478 3.51 -24.50 -33.67
C LYS A 478 3.39 -23.23 -32.83
N VAL A 479 3.57 -23.33 -31.51
CA VAL A 479 3.51 -22.17 -30.61
C VAL A 479 4.55 -21.12 -30.98
N VAL A 480 5.80 -21.54 -31.20
CA VAL A 480 6.89 -20.63 -31.55
C VAL A 480 6.64 -19.96 -32.89
N ASN A 481 6.25 -20.72 -33.92
CA ASN A 481 5.98 -20.18 -35.25
C ASN A 481 4.82 -19.16 -35.22
N LEU A 482 3.75 -19.46 -34.48
CA LEU A 482 2.63 -18.54 -34.29
C LEU A 482 3.08 -17.23 -33.64
N LEU A 483 3.82 -17.33 -32.53
CA LEU A 483 4.34 -16.15 -31.82
C LEU A 483 5.31 -15.35 -32.69
N GLN A 484 6.18 -16.00 -33.45
CA GLN A 484 7.07 -15.33 -34.40
C GLN A 484 6.26 -14.56 -35.44
N HIS A 485 5.27 -15.18 -36.07
CA HIS A 485 4.43 -14.53 -37.07
C HIS A 485 3.73 -13.28 -36.49
N GLN A 486 3.18 -13.40 -35.28
CA GLN A 486 2.50 -12.29 -34.61
C GLN A 486 3.46 -11.16 -34.22
N VAL A 487 4.66 -11.47 -33.74
CA VAL A 487 5.71 -10.47 -33.45
C VAL A 487 6.13 -9.72 -34.72
N HIS A 488 6.31 -10.42 -35.86
CA HIS A 488 6.65 -9.77 -37.13
C HIS A 488 5.53 -8.86 -37.63
N LYS A 489 4.27 -9.23 -37.41
CA LYS A 489 3.11 -8.39 -37.77
C LYS A 489 3.05 -7.10 -36.95
N LEU A 490 3.45 -7.15 -35.67
CA LEU A 490 3.44 -6.01 -34.75
C LEU A 490 4.72 -5.17 -34.76
N SER A 491 5.80 -5.69 -35.33
CA SER A 491 7.07 -4.98 -35.53
C SER A 491 7.18 -4.65 -37.02
N PRO A 492 6.64 -3.53 -37.52
CA PRO A 492 6.85 -3.16 -38.90
C PRO A 492 8.36 -3.03 -39.10
N THR A 493 8.90 -3.84 -40.01
CA THR A 493 10.28 -3.76 -40.45
C THR A 493 10.55 -2.31 -40.86
N ASP A 494 11.56 -1.69 -40.25
CA ASP A 494 12.30 -0.58 -40.85
C ASP A 494 12.96 -1.10 -42.15
N HIS A 495 12.16 -1.35 -43.18
CA HIS A 495 12.66 -1.33 -44.54
C HIS A 495 12.96 0.13 -44.86
N LYS A 496 14.14 0.58 -44.41
CA LYS A 496 14.89 1.60 -45.13
C LYS A 496 14.94 1.15 -46.58
N VAL A 497 14.07 1.74 -47.38
CA VAL A 497 14.27 1.83 -48.81
C VAL A 497 15.56 2.64 -48.97
N THR A 498 16.69 1.93 -49.00
CA THR A 498 17.89 2.39 -49.68
C THR A 498 17.57 2.43 -51.16
N ALA A 499 16.76 3.43 -51.55
CA ALA A 499 16.77 3.93 -52.91
C ALA A 499 18.13 4.62 -53.06
N THR A 500 19.04 3.88 -53.68
CA THR A 500 20.21 4.38 -54.39
C THR A 500 19.82 5.62 -55.20
N SER A 501 20.10 6.82 -54.68
CA SER A 501 20.32 8.00 -55.51
C SER A 501 21.82 8.25 -55.62
N SER A 502 22.48 7.38 -56.37
CA SER A 502 23.69 7.77 -57.08
C SER A 502 23.29 8.76 -58.18
N MET A 503 23.32 10.05 -57.87
CA MET A 503 23.58 11.08 -58.88
C MET A 503 24.57 12.08 -58.31
N SER A 504 25.79 11.93 -58.83
CA SER A 504 26.83 12.94 -58.97
C SER A 504 26.27 14.32 -59.26
N LEU A 505 26.86 15.34 -58.65
CA LEU A 505 27.30 16.54 -59.35
C LEU A 505 28.46 17.20 -58.59
N MET A 506 29.50 17.50 -59.36
CA MET A 506 30.53 18.50 -59.05
C MET A 506 29.91 19.88 -58.82
#